data_AF-A0A7S3WE92-F1
#
_entry.id   AF-A0A7S3WE92-F1
#
_cell.length_a   1.000
_cell.length_b   1.000
_cell.length_c   1.000
_cell.angle_alpha   90.00
_cell.angle_beta   90.00
_cell.angle_gamma   90.00
#
_symmetry.space_group_name_H-M   'P 1'
#
loop_
_entity.id
_entity.type
_entity.pdbx_description
1 polymer ?
#
loop_
_entity_poly.entity_id
_entity_poly.type
_entity_poly.pdbx_seq_one_letter_code
_entity_poly.pdbx_strand_id
1 'polypeptide(L)'
;TTGQMKTVLTIMDLSKYIGRTDFEMLVAMYTREDGMFNYEAFCADVNQAFATPGLEKAPMMQTFMPDVTTTAPARRNQNVLSAAKMDLISAIEDKVRTIVRKKGMLIKPIFTDFDKPNCGYVTRSQASRVLSTLGFGLSEQEVGLLCGYYCDQGNHTDFNYQEFIRRVDP
;
A
#
# COMPACT_ATOMS: atom_id res chain seq x y z
N THR A 1 -25.29 15.83 -3.85
CA THR A 1 -25.50 15.32 -2.47
C THR A 1 -24.40 14.34 -2.09
N THR A 2 -24.24 14.01 -0.81
CA THR A 2 -23.22 13.06 -0.32
C THR A 2 -23.39 11.66 -0.94
N GLY A 3 -24.63 11.22 -1.16
CA GLY A 3 -24.94 9.99 -1.89
C GLY A 3 -24.45 9.99 -3.34
N GLN A 4 -24.60 11.11 -4.06
CA GLN A 4 -24.08 11.25 -5.42
C GLN A 4 -22.55 11.19 -5.46
N MET A 5 -21.86 11.75 -4.46
CA MET A 5 -20.39 11.67 -4.37
C MET A 5 -19.92 10.20 -4.21
N LYS A 6 -20.63 9.41 -3.40
CA LYS A 6 -20.36 7.97 -3.27
C LYS A 6 -20.52 7.24 -4.60
N THR A 7 -21.57 7.57 -5.36
CA THR A 7 -21.79 7.04 -6.71
C THR A 7 -20.66 7.42 -7.67
N VAL A 8 -20.21 8.68 -7.67
CA VAL A 8 -19.08 9.14 -8.50
C VAL A 8 -17.81 8.36 -8.19
N LEU A 9 -17.44 8.23 -6.91
CA LEU A 9 -16.26 7.45 -6.50
C LEU A 9 -16.37 5.97 -6.88
N THR A 10 -17.59 5.43 -6.92
CA THR A 10 -17.85 4.05 -7.36
C THR A 10 -17.69 3.90 -8.87
N ILE A 11 -18.21 4.85 -9.65
CA ILE A 11 -18.06 4.88 -11.12
C ILE A 11 -16.58 5.03 -11.52
N MET A 12 -15.82 5.82 -10.76
CA MET A 12 -14.38 5.99 -10.97
C MET A 12 -13.53 4.83 -10.44
N ASP A 13 -14.15 3.77 -9.92
CA ASP A 13 -13.48 2.59 -9.34
C ASP A 13 -12.55 2.93 -8.16
N LEU A 14 -12.77 4.08 -7.51
CA LEU A 14 -12.00 4.58 -6.37
C LEU A 14 -12.58 4.12 -5.03
N SER A 15 -13.85 3.70 -5.00
CA SER A 15 -14.54 3.27 -3.78
C SER A 15 -13.90 2.08 -3.07
N LYS A 16 -13.14 1.26 -3.80
CA LYS A 16 -12.40 0.11 -3.23
C LYS A 16 -11.15 0.52 -2.43
N TYR A 17 -10.66 1.75 -2.62
CA TYR A 17 -9.49 2.28 -1.93
C TYR A 17 -9.84 3.25 -0.79
N ILE A 18 -11.07 3.72 -0.74
CA ILE A 18 -11.54 4.67 0.28
C ILE A 18 -12.39 3.90 1.28
N GLY A 19 -11.86 3.71 2.49
CA GLY A 19 -12.57 3.06 3.58
C GLY A 19 -13.82 3.82 3.99
N ARG A 20 -14.72 3.16 4.73
CA ARG A 20 -15.94 3.79 5.23
C ARG A 20 -15.63 5.03 6.07
N THR A 21 -14.68 4.91 6.99
CA THR A 21 -14.27 5.99 7.89
C THR A 21 -13.69 7.17 7.11
N ASP A 22 -12.88 6.90 6.09
CA ASP A 22 -12.26 7.96 5.27
C ASP A 22 -13.29 8.66 4.41
N PHE A 23 -14.26 7.92 3.88
CA PHE A 23 -15.39 8.51 3.17
C PHE A 23 -16.26 9.38 4.10
N GLU A 24 -16.51 8.94 5.34
CA GLU A 24 -17.24 9.73 6.33
C GLU A 24 -16.49 11.01 6.72
N MET A 25 -15.17 10.95 6.88
CA MET A 25 -14.33 12.13 7.12
C MET A 25 -14.33 13.08 5.93
N LEU A 26 -14.23 12.56 4.70
CA LEU A 26 -14.29 13.34 3.47
C LEU A 26 -15.64 14.03 3.32
N VAL A 27 -16.75 13.34 3.61
CA VAL A 27 -18.08 13.94 3.65
C VAL A 27 -18.14 15.04 4.72
N ALA A 28 -17.67 14.79 5.93
CA ALA A 28 -17.70 15.78 7.01
C ALA A 28 -16.88 17.04 6.69
N MET A 29 -15.74 16.88 6.00
CA MET A 29 -14.83 17.98 5.66
C MET A 29 -15.36 18.88 4.54
N TYR A 30 -16.06 18.32 3.56
CA TYR A 30 -16.51 19.05 2.37
C TYR A 30 -18.02 19.26 2.32
N THR A 31 -18.79 18.90 3.34
CA THR A 31 -20.22 19.26 3.42
C THR A 31 -20.40 20.71 3.87
N ARG A 32 -21.20 21.46 3.12
CA ARG A 32 -21.60 22.84 3.44
C ARG A 32 -22.77 22.85 4.43
N GLU A 33 -23.08 24.03 4.96
CA GLU A 33 -24.19 24.26 5.89
C GLU A 33 -25.57 23.86 5.31
N ASP A 34 -25.70 23.81 3.98
CA ASP A 34 -26.90 23.36 3.26
C ASP A 34 -27.01 21.83 3.13
N GLY A 35 -26.06 21.07 3.70
CA GLY A 35 -25.99 19.61 3.61
C GLY A 35 -25.50 19.08 2.26
N MET A 36 -25.11 19.95 1.32
CA MET A 36 -24.55 19.55 0.04
C MET A 36 -23.03 19.38 0.12
N PHE A 37 -22.52 18.41 -0.63
CA PHE A 37 -21.08 18.18 -0.75
C PHE A 37 -20.47 19.24 -1.70
N ASN A 38 -19.47 19.97 -1.23
CA ASN A 38 -18.72 20.97 -1.97
C ASN A 38 -17.68 20.31 -2.87
N TYR A 39 -18.12 19.91 -4.06
CA TYR A 39 -17.24 19.30 -5.06
C TYR A 39 -16.14 20.26 -5.54
N GLU A 40 -16.41 21.57 -5.60
CA GLU A 40 -15.44 22.56 -6.07
C GLU A 40 -14.25 22.67 -5.12
N ALA A 41 -14.52 22.78 -3.81
CA ALA A 41 -13.46 22.80 -2.80
C ALA A 41 -12.66 21.48 -2.78
N PHE A 42 -13.34 20.34 -2.88
CA PHE A 42 -12.68 19.04 -2.99
C PHE A 42 -11.76 18.95 -4.22
N CYS A 43 -12.25 19.39 -5.38
CA CYS A 43 -11.49 19.38 -6.62
C CYS A 43 -10.29 20.34 -6.56
N ALA A 44 -10.44 21.50 -5.91
CA ALA A 44 -9.35 22.46 -5.71
C ALA A 44 -8.21 21.85 -4.87
N ASP A 45 -8.53 21.21 -3.75
CA ASP A 45 -7.55 20.55 -2.88
C ASP A 45 -6.86 19.37 -3.57
N VAL A 46 -7.62 18.54 -4.30
CA VAL A 46 -7.04 17.45 -5.10
C VAL A 46 -6.11 17.99 -6.18
N ASN A 47 -6.52 19.04 -6.90
CA ASN A 47 -5.71 19.62 -7.97
C ASN A 47 -4.44 20.30 -7.44
N GLN A 48 -4.47 20.86 -6.23
CA GLN A 48 -3.28 21.46 -5.61
C GLN A 48 -2.14 20.44 -5.41
N ALA A 49 -2.46 19.15 -5.25
CA ALA A 49 -1.48 18.07 -5.15
C ALA A 49 -0.77 17.74 -6.47
N PHE A 50 -1.34 18.13 -7.62
CA PHE A 50 -0.84 17.81 -8.96
C PHE A 50 -0.47 19.05 -9.80
N ALA A 51 -0.98 20.22 -9.45
CA ALA A 51 -0.79 21.46 -10.18
C ALA A 51 -0.72 22.67 -9.23
N THR A 52 0.13 23.64 -9.55
CA THR A 52 0.12 24.94 -8.86
C THR A 52 -1.00 25.80 -9.48
N PRO A 53 -2.07 26.16 -8.74
CA PRO A 53 -3.14 26.99 -9.27
C PRO A 53 -2.60 28.37 -9.69
N GLY A 54 -3.04 28.90 -10.84
CA GLY A 54 -2.67 30.23 -11.32
C GLY A 54 -1.49 30.30 -12.29
N LEU A 55 -0.97 29.18 -12.81
CA LEU A 55 0.05 29.21 -13.89
C LEU A 55 -0.42 29.92 -15.15
N GLU A 56 -1.73 29.94 -15.41
CA GLU A 56 -2.34 30.67 -16.52
C GLU A 56 -2.11 32.19 -16.45
N LYS A 57 -1.89 32.74 -15.24
CA LYS A 57 -1.62 34.17 -14.99
C LYS A 57 -0.14 34.46 -14.73
N ALA A 58 0.69 33.44 -14.52
CA ALA A 58 2.11 33.56 -14.22
C ALA A 58 2.93 32.44 -14.90
N PRO A 59 3.14 32.53 -16.24
CA PRO A 59 3.77 31.46 -17.02
C PRO A 59 5.26 31.23 -16.71
N MET A 60 5.90 32.13 -15.95
CA MET A 60 7.29 31.98 -15.50
C MET A 60 7.43 31.35 -14.11
N MET A 61 6.32 30.96 -13.47
CA MET A 61 6.38 30.31 -12.16
C MET A 61 6.86 28.86 -12.34
N GLN A 62 8.04 28.56 -11.80
CA GLN A 62 8.63 27.22 -11.84
C GLN A 62 7.76 26.26 -11.01
N THR A 63 7.18 25.27 -11.67
CA THR A 63 6.54 24.15 -10.99
C THR A 63 7.59 23.10 -10.65
N PHE A 64 7.52 22.56 -9.44
CA PHE A 64 8.29 21.37 -9.08
C PHE A 64 7.53 20.16 -9.60
N MET A 65 8.17 19.32 -10.43
CA MET A 65 7.62 18.00 -10.74
C MET A 65 7.47 17.24 -9.41
N PRO A 66 6.32 16.60 -9.14
CA PRO A 66 6.15 15.83 -7.93
C PRO A 66 7.17 14.68 -7.92
N ASP A 67 8.16 14.79 -7.06
CA ASP A 67 9.17 13.76 -6.83
C ASP A 67 8.53 12.57 -6.10
N VAL A 68 9.18 11.40 -6.10
CA VAL A 68 8.76 10.20 -5.36
C VAL A 68 8.42 10.53 -3.89
N THR A 69 9.12 11.52 -3.33
CA THR A 69 8.91 12.04 -1.97
C THR A 69 7.57 12.77 -1.79
N THR A 70 7.09 13.48 -2.81
CA THR A 70 5.83 14.27 -2.78
C THR A 70 4.58 13.39 -2.98
N THR A 71 4.70 12.30 -3.75
CA THR A 71 3.62 11.30 -3.90
C THR A 71 3.70 10.18 -2.85
N ALA A 72 4.79 10.10 -2.08
CA ALA A 72 4.94 9.14 -0.99
C ALA A 72 3.79 9.14 0.02
N PRO A 73 3.15 10.26 0.41
CA PRO A 73 1.99 10.25 1.30
C PRO A 73 0.75 9.61 0.65
N ALA A 74 0.50 9.85 -0.64
CA ALA A 74 -0.59 9.22 -1.39
C ALA A 74 -0.34 7.73 -1.67
N ARG A 75 0.94 7.33 -1.77
CA ARG A 75 1.42 5.93 -1.78
C ARG A 75 1.64 5.33 -0.38
N ARG A 76 1.36 6.06 0.70
CA ARG A 76 1.48 5.61 2.10
C ARG A 76 0.13 5.56 2.81
N ASN A 77 -0.84 6.35 2.39
CA ASN A 77 -2.21 6.33 2.88
C ASN A 77 -2.95 5.14 2.26
N GLN A 78 -3.29 4.04 2.93
CA GLN A 78 -3.40 3.78 4.36
C GLN A 78 -3.18 2.28 4.60
N ASN A 79 -2.00 1.92 5.05
CA ASN A 79 -1.88 0.85 6.01
C ASN A 79 -0.85 1.35 7.02
N VAL A 80 -1.26 2.35 7.83
CA VAL A 80 -0.63 2.55 9.13
C VAL A 80 -0.90 1.25 9.88
N LEU A 81 -0.07 0.24 9.62
CA LEU A 81 -0.01 -0.97 10.40
C LEU A 81 0.20 -0.45 11.82
N SER A 82 -0.84 -0.55 12.64
CA SER A 82 -0.78 -0.16 14.04
C SER A 82 0.53 -0.65 14.64
N ALA A 83 1.12 0.08 15.59
CA ALA A 83 2.36 -0.35 16.25
C ALA A 83 2.31 -1.83 16.67
N ALA A 84 1.13 -2.31 17.08
CA ALA A 84 0.87 -3.72 17.37
C ALA A 84 1.03 -4.69 16.18
N LYS A 85 0.61 -4.30 14.97
CA LYS A 85 0.83 -5.10 13.75
C LYS A 85 2.30 -5.10 13.33
N MET A 86 3.01 -3.98 13.48
CA MET A 86 4.45 -3.91 13.20
C MET A 86 5.25 -4.80 14.16
N ASP A 87 4.89 -4.79 15.46
CA ASP A 87 5.48 -5.68 16.46
C ASP A 87 5.26 -7.16 16.09
N LEU A 88 4.04 -7.50 15.68
CA LEU A 88 3.72 -8.85 15.25
C LEU A 88 4.48 -9.28 13.98
N ILE A 89 4.62 -8.38 12.99
CA ILE A 89 5.45 -8.63 11.79
C ILE A 89 6.90 -8.86 12.21
N SER A 90 7.45 -8.05 13.11
CA SER A 90 8.82 -8.23 13.62
C SER A 90 8.99 -9.57 14.33
N ALA A 91 7.99 -10.01 15.11
CA ALA A 91 8.01 -11.32 15.77
C ALA A 91 7.98 -12.48 14.75
N ILE A 92 7.18 -12.35 13.68
CA ILE A 92 7.14 -13.32 12.58
C ILE A 92 8.49 -13.37 11.85
N GLU A 93 9.08 -12.21 11.54
CA GLU A 93 10.40 -12.13 10.91
C GLU A 93 11.48 -12.82 11.75
N ASP A 94 11.46 -12.64 13.07
CA ASP A 94 12.42 -13.27 13.96
C ASP A 94 12.26 -14.80 14.05
N LYS A 95 11.01 -15.27 14.05
CA LYS A 95 10.68 -16.70 13.96
C LYS A 95 11.21 -17.29 12.66
N VAL A 96 10.98 -16.64 11.52
CA VAL A 96 11.51 -17.08 10.21
C VAL A 96 13.05 -17.08 10.24
N ARG A 97 13.67 -15.99 10.69
CA ARG A 97 15.14 -15.86 10.80
C ARG A 97 15.76 -16.98 11.63
N THR A 98 15.15 -17.33 12.76
CA THR A 98 15.61 -18.43 13.61
C THR A 98 15.58 -19.77 12.89
N ILE A 99 14.51 -20.05 12.13
CA ILE A 99 14.37 -21.30 11.38
C ILE A 99 15.37 -21.37 10.22
N VAL A 100 15.54 -20.26 9.50
CA VAL A 100 16.49 -20.13 8.38
C VAL A 100 17.91 -20.40 8.86
N ARG A 101 18.33 -19.74 9.95
CA ARG A 101 19.66 -19.94 10.56
C ARG A 101 19.84 -21.37 11.08
N LYS A 102 18.84 -21.92 11.76
CA LYS A 102 18.91 -23.27 12.33
C LYS A 102 19.01 -24.36 11.27
N LYS A 103 18.30 -24.19 10.15
CA LYS A 103 18.27 -25.18 9.05
C LYS A 103 19.31 -24.91 7.96
N GLY A 104 19.98 -23.75 7.96
CA GLY A 104 20.92 -23.34 6.92
C GLY A 104 20.28 -23.27 5.53
N MET A 105 19.01 -22.87 5.46
CA MET A 105 18.24 -22.88 4.21
C MET A 105 18.45 -21.62 3.41
N LEU A 106 18.68 -21.77 2.10
CA LEU A 106 18.68 -20.65 1.16
C LEU A 106 17.25 -20.38 0.67
N ILE A 107 16.66 -19.28 1.13
CA ILE A 107 15.30 -18.90 0.75
C ILE A 107 15.24 -18.35 -0.68
N LYS A 108 16.27 -17.59 -1.07
CA LYS A 108 16.38 -16.92 -2.37
C LYS A 108 16.13 -17.82 -3.59
N PRO A 109 16.82 -18.98 -3.77
CA PRO A 109 16.62 -19.81 -4.96
C PRO A 109 15.19 -20.31 -5.11
N ILE A 110 14.47 -20.53 -4.01
CA ILE A 110 13.08 -20.99 -4.06
C ILE A 110 12.18 -19.88 -4.59
N PHE A 111 12.37 -18.63 -4.16
CA PHE A 111 11.61 -17.51 -4.72
C PHE A 111 11.97 -17.23 -6.18
N THR A 112 13.24 -17.36 -6.56
CA THR A 112 13.70 -17.15 -7.94
C THR A 112 13.05 -18.13 -8.93
N ASP A 113 12.71 -19.35 -8.51
CA ASP A 113 11.97 -20.31 -9.36
C ASP A 113 10.57 -19.80 -9.74
N PHE A 114 9.93 -19.03 -8.86
CA PHE A 114 8.61 -18.43 -9.11
C PHE A 114 8.70 -17.06 -9.81
N ASP A 115 9.84 -16.37 -9.70
CA ASP A 115 10.12 -15.08 -10.34
C ASP A 115 10.81 -15.26 -11.69
N LYS A 116 10.09 -15.85 -12.65
CA LYS A 116 10.56 -16.01 -14.05
C LYS A 116 11.05 -14.72 -14.71
N PRO A 117 10.39 -13.55 -14.53
CA PRO A 117 10.89 -12.31 -15.14
C PRO A 117 12.09 -11.72 -14.37
N ASN A 118 12.48 -12.30 -13.23
CA ASN A 118 13.55 -11.84 -12.36
C ASN A 118 13.39 -10.38 -11.94
N CYS A 119 12.15 -10.00 -11.61
CA CYS A 119 11.79 -8.64 -11.24
C CYS A 119 11.90 -8.38 -9.73
N GLY A 120 12.13 -9.40 -8.91
CA GLY A 120 12.15 -9.30 -7.45
C GLY A 120 10.77 -9.42 -6.79
N TYR A 121 9.75 -9.80 -7.56
CA TYR A 121 8.36 -9.94 -7.10
C TYR A 121 7.80 -11.32 -7.44
N VAL A 122 6.94 -11.84 -6.57
CA VAL A 122 6.12 -13.03 -6.84
C VAL A 122 4.68 -12.74 -6.45
N THR A 123 3.71 -13.46 -7.03
CA THR A 123 2.32 -13.27 -6.62
C THR A 123 2.10 -13.71 -5.17
N ARG A 124 1.10 -13.13 -4.50
CA ARG A 124 0.69 -13.49 -3.12
C ARG A 124 0.47 -14.99 -2.95
N SER A 125 -0.17 -15.63 -3.93
CA SER A 125 -0.43 -17.08 -3.91
C SER A 125 0.87 -17.88 -4.00
N GLN A 126 1.83 -17.44 -4.83
CA GLN A 126 3.16 -18.05 -4.90
C GLN A 126 3.94 -17.84 -3.60
N ALA A 127 3.96 -16.63 -3.04
CA ALA A 127 4.60 -16.35 -1.75
C ALA A 127 4.03 -17.23 -0.63
N SER A 128 2.69 -17.32 -0.52
CA SER A 128 2.04 -18.20 0.44
C SER A 128 2.45 -19.66 0.26
N ARG A 129 2.57 -20.14 -0.98
CA ARG A 129 3.01 -21.50 -1.27
C ARG A 129 4.45 -21.72 -0.85
N VAL A 130 5.35 -20.79 -1.17
CA VAL A 130 6.77 -20.84 -0.79
C VAL A 130 6.94 -20.87 0.73
N LEU A 131 6.25 -19.98 1.46
CA LEU A 131 6.30 -19.92 2.92
C LEU A 131 5.80 -21.21 3.58
N SER A 132 4.76 -21.82 3.03
CA SER A 132 4.25 -23.12 3.47
C SER A 132 5.23 -24.26 3.16
N THR A 133 5.81 -24.28 1.95
CA THR A 133 6.79 -25.31 1.54
C THR A 133 8.07 -25.27 2.36
N LEU A 134 8.52 -24.08 2.73
CA LEU A 134 9.70 -23.89 3.60
C LEU A 134 9.48 -24.37 5.04
N GLY A 135 8.23 -24.62 5.43
CA GLY A 135 7.89 -25.20 6.73
C GLY A 135 8.25 -24.28 7.89
N PHE A 136 7.98 -22.98 7.74
CA PHE A 136 8.20 -22.00 8.82
C PHE A 136 7.16 -22.10 9.94
N GLY A 137 6.10 -22.90 9.77
CA GLY A 137 5.03 -23.03 10.76
C GLY A 137 4.27 -21.73 10.97
N LEU A 138 4.09 -20.95 9.90
CA LEU A 138 3.29 -19.73 9.90
C LEU A 138 1.81 -20.11 9.69
N SER A 139 0.95 -19.54 10.51
CA SER A 139 -0.50 -19.56 10.32
C SER A 139 -0.92 -18.74 9.10
N GLU A 140 -2.12 -18.99 8.59
CA GLU A 140 -2.68 -18.23 7.47
C GLU A 140 -2.78 -16.73 7.79
N GLN A 141 -3.03 -16.38 9.06
CA GLN A 141 -3.06 -14.99 9.51
C GLN A 141 -1.67 -14.34 9.47
N GLU A 142 -0.62 -15.04 9.93
CA GLU A 142 0.77 -14.55 9.86
C GLU A 142 1.20 -14.34 8.39
N VAL A 143 0.87 -15.29 7.50
CA VAL A 143 1.14 -15.17 6.06
C VAL A 143 0.36 -14.00 5.46
N GLY A 144 -0.91 -13.83 5.84
CA GLY A 144 -1.74 -12.70 5.41
C GLY A 144 -1.16 -11.34 5.82
N LEU A 145 -0.58 -11.25 7.02
CA LEU A 145 0.07 -10.05 7.52
C LEU A 145 1.40 -9.74 6.81
N LEU A 146 2.24 -10.76 6.59
CA LEU A 146 3.43 -10.60 5.77
C LEU A 146 3.07 -10.14 4.36
N CYS A 147 2.10 -10.78 3.71
CA CYS A 147 1.65 -10.37 2.39
C CYS A 147 1.07 -8.96 2.39
N GLY A 148 0.31 -8.56 3.41
CA GLY A 148 -0.20 -7.19 3.53
C GLY A 148 0.88 -6.13 3.76
N TYR A 149 2.05 -6.52 4.28
CA TYR A 149 3.18 -5.62 4.52
C TYR A 149 4.16 -5.56 3.35
N TYR A 150 4.44 -6.70 2.72
CA TYR A 150 5.41 -6.84 1.63
C TYR A 150 4.79 -6.74 0.22
N CYS A 151 3.46 -6.76 0.08
CA CYS A 151 2.79 -6.36 -1.15
C CYS A 151 2.56 -4.84 -1.15
N ASP A 152 3.18 -4.13 -2.10
CA ASP A 152 3.20 -2.66 -2.13
C ASP A 152 1.88 -2.04 -2.64
N GLN A 153 1.68 -0.75 -2.37
CA GLN A 153 0.38 -0.03 -2.39
C GLN A 153 -0.17 0.30 -3.80
N GLY A 154 0.47 -0.15 -4.88
CA GLY A 154 -0.05 -0.08 -6.24
C GLY A 154 -0.52 -1.42 -6.80
N ASN A 155 0.00 -2.53 -6.25
CA ASN A 155 -0.38 -3.87 -6.68
C ASN A 155 -0.45 -4.84 -5.50
N HIS A 156 -1.66 -5.05 -4.98
CA HIS A 156 -1.92 -5.97 -3.88
C HIS A 156 -1.65 -7.45 -4.22
N THR A 157 -1.31 -7.76 -5.47
CA THR A 157 -0.98 -9.12 -5.89
C THR A 157 0.49 -9.45 -5.76
N ASP A 158 1.39 -8.47 -5.76
CA ASP A 158 2.83 -8.71 -5.94
C ASP A 158 3.59 -8.54 -4.63
N PHE A 159 4.10 -9.64 -4.12
CA PHE A 159 4.91 -9.76 -2.92
C PHE A 159 6.38 -9.47 -3.25
N ASN A 160 6.95 -8.45 -2.61
CA ASN A 160 8.37 -8.13 -2.70
C ASN A 160 9.21 -9.09 -1.84
N TYR A 161 9.64 -10.20 -2.44
CA TYR A 161 10.39 -11.21 -1.72
C TYR A 161 11.85 -10.80 -1.44
N GLN A 162 12.39 -9.83 -2.19
CA GLN A 162 13.76 -9.33 -1.97
C GLN A 162 13.85 -8.54 -0.65
N GLU A 163 12.85 -7.69 -0.37
CA GLU A 163 12.71 -6.98 0.92
C GLU A 163 12.57 -7.98 2.06
N PHE A 164 11.70 -8.98 1.88
CA PHE A 164 11.48 -10.03 2.87
C PHE A 164 12.78 -10.78 3.19
N ILE A 165 13.51 -11.26 2.17
CA ILE A 165 14.78 -11.97 2.37
C ILE A 165 15.78 -11.10 3.11
N ARG A 166 15.94 -9.83 2.73
CA ARG A 166 16.88 -8.92 3.42
C ARG A 166 16.56 -8.75 4.91
N ARG A 167 15.29 -8.84 5.28
CA ARG A 167 14.85 -8.74 6.69
C ARG A 167 15.09 -10.03 7.47
N VAL A 168 14.87 -11.19 6.84
CA VAL A 168 14.94 -12.50 7.53
C VAL A 168 16.29 -13.22 7.39
N ASP A 169 17.09 -12.87 6.40
CA ASP A 169 18.39 -13.46 6.07
C ASP A 169 19.42 -12.35 5.69
N PRO A 170 19.89 -11.57 6.68
CA PRO A 170 20.94 -10.55 6.48
C PRO A 170 22.35 -11.14 6.38
#